data_AF-A0A1M4NCU2-F1
#
_entry.id   AF-A0A1M4NCU2-F1
#
_cell.length_a   1.000
_cell.length_b   1.000
_cell.length_c   1.000
_cell.angle_alpha   90.00
_cell.angle_beta   90.00
_cell.angle_gamma   90.00
#
_symmetry.space_group_name_H-M   'P 1'
#
loop_
_entity.id
_entity.type
_entity.pdbx_description
1 polymer ?
#
loop_
_entity_poly.entity_id
_entity_poly.type
_entity_poly.pdbx_seq_one_letter_code
_entity_poly.pdbx_strand_id
1 'polypeptide(L)'
;MEYSKKIFLKYAIQMAAVIDQDSETLLDATKTLISDTSVKINDLDIREQIEYYRAARLFFDYGKKNPRKIRNITFVKKMTSELWFLSLIARKYKNLSIIQLKKISDDKFQQEKEIDNLMTEKQFTMISWYLPKLSANGVLHECGELLSQLDFAIEATFEILYKFFDAVDYPNFAREIYDISELQVNNEFQNIIEEKNESAKVIPEIEEINADNDIAKEKYENEIKYLEGRIHDLEIKVEYAKKDAMRDILLSLNDPAYEYPLGQLYLLSRQNNLDADIAGTLENFFSALENAGIRTVKAHMIGKEFVITEEEKRKYETIKNQVINLEDKVTVYQPGFRYMGETMIKPIIKKENE
;
A
#
# COMPACT_ATOMS: atom_id res chain seq x y z
N MET A 1 -3.65 -14.23 -14.59
CA MET A 1 -4.31 -13.28 -15.51
C MET A 1 -3.43 -12.05 -15.74
N GLU A 2 -3.21 -11.70 -17.01
CA GLU A 2 -2.50 -10.52 -17.49
C GLU A 2 -3.14 -9.22 -16.97
N TYR A 3 -2.35 -8.15 -16.82
CA TYR A 3 -2.81 -6.91 -16.20
C TYR A 3 -3.96 -6.25 -16.97
N SER A 4 -3.86 -6.18 -18.30
CA SER A 4 -4.87 -5.59 -19.19
C SER A 4 -6.20 -6.35 -19.09
N LYS A 5 -6.17 -7.68 -19.02
CA LYS A 5 -7.35 -8.52 -18.77
C LYS A 5 -7.94 -8.32 -17.37
N LYS A 6 -7.11 -8.10 -16.35
CA LYS A 6 -7.58 -7.74 -14.99
C LYS A 6 -8.31 -6.41 -14.98
N ILE A 7 -7.79 -5.38 -15.68
CA ILE A 7 -8.47 -4.08 -15.77
C ILE A 7 -9.78 -4.22 -16.54
N PHE A 8 -9.77 -4.91 -17.68
CA PHE A 8 -10.97 -5.16 -18.48
C PHE A 8 -12.06 -5.85 -17.64
N LEU A 9 -11.71 -6.90 -16.90
CA LEU A 9 -12.67 -7.60 -16.05
C LEU A 9 -13.21 -6.71 -14.91
N LYS A 10 -12.35 -5.91 -14.28
CA LYS A 10 -12.77 -4.93 -13.28
C LYS A 10 -13.78 -3.93 -13.87
N TYR A 11 -13.48 -3.41 -15.05
CA TYR A 11 -14.34 -2.46 -15.77
C TYR A 11 -15.69 -3.08 -16.10
N ALA A 12 -15.69 -4.30 -16.64
CA ALA A 12 -16.89 -5.06 -16.95
C ALA A 12 -17.76 -5.31 -15.71
N ILE A 13 -17.17 -5.74 -14.59
CA ILE A 13 -17.90 -5.99 -13.33
C ILE A 13 -18.55 -4.70 -12.81
N GLN A 14 -17.81 -3.58 -12.83
CA GLN A 14 -18.32 -2.29 -12.37
C GLN A 14 -19.44 -1.77 -13.29
N MET A 15 -19.29 -1.88 -14.60
CA MET A 15 -20.35 -1.52 -15.56
C MET A 15 -21.58 -2.40 -15.38
N ALA A 16 -21.42 -3.72 -15.35
CA ALA A 16 -22.51 -4.68 -15.19
C ALA A 16 -23.31 -4.41 -13.91
N ALA A 17 -22.62 -4.12 -12.80
CA ALA A 17 -23.26 -3.74 -11.54
C ALA A 17 -24.19 -2.52 -11.70
N VAL A 18 -23.79 -1.57 -12.54
CA VAL A 18 -24.53 -0.34 -12.78
C VAL A 18 -25.68 -0.56 -13.77
N ILE A 19 -25.46 -1.19 -14.92
CA ILE A 19 -26.45 -1.22 -16.02
C ILE A 19 -27.45 -2.39 -15.93
N ASP A 20 -27.07 -3.55 -15.39
CA ASP A 20 -27.90 -4.76 -15.48
C ASP A 20 -29.11 -4.72 -14.55
N GLN A 21 -30.33 -4.95 -15.05
CA GLN A 21 -31.56 -4.90 -14.25
C GLN A 21 -32.22 -6.26 -14.03
N ASP A 22 -31.84 -7.24 -14.85
CA ASP A 22 -32.61 -8.47 -15.03
C ASP A 22 -31.89 -9.71 -14.47
N SER A 23 -30.57 -9.64 -14.30
CA SER A 23 -29.80 -10.77 -13.79
C SER A 23 -30.04 -10.97 -12.29
N GLU A 24 -30.18 -12.24 -11.88
CA GLU A 24 -30.27 -12.60 -10.46
C GLU A 24 -28.94 -12.37 -9.73
N THR A 25 -27.82 -12.49 -10.45
CA THR A 25 -26.48 -12.36 -9.87
C THR A 25 -25.59 -11.42 -10.69
N LEU A 26 -24.65 -10.75 -10.00
CA LEU A 26 -23.63 -9.92 -10.65
C LEU A 26 -22.71 -10.75 -11.58
N LEU A 27 -22.58 -12.06 -11.33
CA LEU A 27 -21.85 -12.96 -12.22
C LEU A 27 -22.56 -13.05 -13.57
N ASP A 28 -23.86 -13.31 -13.58
CA ASP A 28 -24.64 -13.43 -14.81
C ASP A 28 -24.70 -12.10 -15.56
N ALA A 29 -24.88 -10.99 -14.84
CA ALA A 29 -24.80 -9.64 -15.39
C ALA A 29 -23.45 -9.38 -16.09
N THR A 30 -22.35 -9.75 -15.44
CA THR A 30 -21.00 -9.57 -15.99
C THR A 30 -20.79 -10.45 -17.22
N LYS A 31 -21.24 -11.71 -17.18
CA LYS A 31 -21.13 -12.65 -18.31
C LYS A 31 -21.91 -12.18 -19.53
N THR A 32 -23.13 -11.68 -19.31
CA THR A 32 -23.95 -11.11 -20.37
C THR A 32 -23.27 -9.89 -20.98
N LEU A 33 -22.70 -9.01 -20.17
CA LEU A 33 -22.03 -7.81 -20.68
C LEU A 33 -20.81 -8.13 -21.56
N ILE A 34 -20.03 -9.16 -21.20
CA ILE A 34 -18.80 -9.51 -21.92
C ILE A 34 -18.98 -10.58 -23.01
N SER A 35 -20.19 -11.12 -23.20
CA SER A 35 -20.44 -12.26 -24.10
C SER A 35 -20.03 -11.98 -25.54
N ASP A 36 -20.20 -10.73 -25.97
CA ASP A 36 -19.98 -10.29 -27.35
C ASP A 36 -18.57 -9.72 -27.56
N THR A 37 -17.71 -9.81 -26.53
CA THR A 37 -16.33 -9.35 -26.58
C THR A 37 -15.39 -10.47 -27.02
N SER A 38 -14.23 -10.11 -27.54
CA SER A 38 -13.19 -11.08 -27.89
C SER A 38 -12.47 -11.68 -26.67
N VAL A 39 -12.76 -11.17 -25.46
CA VAL A 39 -12.08 -11.54 -24.23
C VAL A 39 -12.75 -12.75 -23.59
N LYS A 40 -12.10 -13.91 -23.68
CA LYS A 40 -12.54 -15.12 -22.98
C LYS A 40 -12.07 -15.10 -21.53
N ILE A 41 -13.02 -15.04 -20.61
CA ILE A 41 -12.80 -15.09 -19.17
C ILE A 41 -13.65 -16.25 -18.62
N ASN A 42 -13.05 -17.13 -17.81
CA ASN A 42 -13.79 -18.24 -17.23
C ASN A 42 -14.63 -17.77 -16.02
N ASP A 43 -15.67 -18.53 -15.69
CA ASP A 43 -16.59 -18.20 -14.60
C ASP A 43 -15.90 -18.10 -13.22
N LEU A 44 -14.83 -18.88 -13.00
CA LEU A 44 -14.09 -18.86 -11.74
C LEU A 44 -13.37 -17.53 -11.54
N ASP A 45 -12.68 -17.03 -12.57
CA ASP A 45 -11.98 -15.75 -12.55
C ASP A 45 -12.95 -14.59 -12.29
N ILE A 46 -14.14 -14.62 -12.91
CA ILE A 46 -15.18 -13.60 -12.68
C ILE A 46 -15.66 -13.65 -11.23
N ARG A 47 -15.97 -14.85 -10.71
CA ARG A 47 -16.41 -15.03 -9.32
C ARG A 47 -15.38 -14.53 -8.32
N GLU A 48 -14.12 -14.91 -8.50
CA GLU A 48 -13.02 -14.46 -7.64
C GLU A 48 -12.91 -12.94 -7.65
N GLN A 49 -12.98 -12.29 -8.82
CA GLN A 49 -12.90 -10.84 -8.91
C GLN A 49 -14.11 -10.12 -8.27
N ILE A 50 -15.32 -10.67 -8.42
CA ILE A 50 -16.52 -10.10 -7.81
C ILE A 50 -16.41 -10.00 -6.27
N GLU A 51 -15.75 -10.98 -5.62
CA GLU A 51 -15.52 -10.94 -4.16
C GLU A 51 -14.68 -9.74 -3.71
N TYR A 52 -13.76 -9.27 -4.57
CA TYR A 52 -12.90 -8.12 -4.26
C TYR A 52 -13.58 -6.76 -4.52
N TYR A 53 -14.58 -6.69 -5.40
CA TYR A 53 -15.21 -5.43 -5.80
C TYR A 53 -16.50 -5.13 -5.02
N ARG A 54 -16.33 -4.87 -3.71
CA ARG A 54 -17.43 -4.55 -2.78
C ARG A 54 -18.34 -3.41 -3.26
N ALA A 55 -17.79 -2.38 -3.90
CA ALA A 55 -18.56 -1.24 -4.42
C ALA A 55 -19.54 -1.67 -5.52
N ALA A 56 -19.09 -2.53 -6.45
CA ALA A 56 -19.92 -3.06 -7.53
C ALA A 56 -21.06 -3.92 -6.97
N ARG A 57 -20.77 -4.82 -6.03
CA ARG A 57 -21.81 -5.60 -5.34
C ARG A 57 -22.86 -4.73 -4.66
N LEU A 58 -22.39 -3.76 -3.86
CA LEU A 58 -23.28 -2.87 -3.12
C LEU A 58 -24.17 -2.04 -4.06
N PHE A 59 -23.61 -1.58 -5.19
CA PHE A 59 -24.36 -0.84 -6.19
C PHE A 59 -25.34 -1.74 -6.95
N PHE A 60 -24.97 -2.97 -7.28
CA PHE A 60 -25.85 -3.95 -7.91
C PHE A 60 -27.08 -4.25 -7.02
N ASP A 61 -26.85 -4.47 -5.73
CA ASP A 61 -27.92 -4.81 -4.77
C ASP A 61 -28.86 -3.63 -4.48
N TYR A 62 -28.32 -2.41 -4.37
CA TYR A 62 -29.06 -1.27 -3.82
C TYR A 62 -29.06 -0.01 -4.68
N GLY A 63 -28.03 0.20 -5.51
CA GLY A 63 -27.77 1.48 -6.20
C GLY A 63 -28.94 1.98 -7.03
N LYS A 64 -29.65 1.08 -7.72
CA LYS A 64 -30.85 1.44 -8.51
C LYS A 64 -32.15 1.37 -7.72
N LYS A 65 -32.32 0.31 -6.93
CA LYS A 65 -33.61 -0.02 -6.27
C LYS A 65 -33.86 0.78 -5.00
N ASN A 66 -32.80 1.07 -4.23
CA ASN A 66 -32.88 1.82 -2.99
C ASN A 66 -31.54 2.54 -2.69
N PRO A 67 -31.23 3.63 -3.42
CA PRO A 67 -29.96 4.34 -3.31
C PRO A 67 -29.57 4.69 -1.87
N ARG A 68 -30.55 5.08 -1.05
CA ARG A 68 -30.37 5.48 0.35
C ARG A 68 -29.90 4.36 1.28
N LYS A 69 -29.98 3.08 0.87
CA LYS A 69 -29.37 1.96 1.61
C LYS A 69 -27.84 1.96 1.52
N ILE A 70 -27.26 2.62 0.52
CA ILE A 70 -25.81 2.82 0.42
C ILE A 70 -25.38 3.94 1.38
N ARG A 71 -25.11 3.57 2.64
CA ARG A 71 -24.74 4.53 3.69
C ARG A 71 -23.38 5.20 3.47
N ASN A 72 -22.45 4.50 2.81
CA ASN A 72 -21.11 5.01 2.53
C ASN A 72 -20.99 5.32 1.03
N ILE A 73 -21.28 6.57 0.69
CA ILE A 73 -21.27 7.09 -0.69
C ILE A 73 -19.84 7.09 -1.27
N THR A 74 -18.80 7.15 -0.43
CA THR A 74 -17.39 7.17 -0.86
C THR A 74 -17.01 5.95 -1.72
N PHE A 75 -17.62 4.77 -1.47
CA PHE A 75 -17.39 3.61 -2.32
C PHE A 75 -17.92 3.80 -3.74
N VAL A 76 -19.07 4.45 -3.88
CA VAL A 76 -19.67 4.75 -5.19
C VAL A 76 -18.88 5.88 -5.87
N LYS A 77 -18.45 6.91 -5.13
CA LYS A 77 -17.57 7.98 -5.63
C LYS A 77 -16.31 7.39 -6.28
N LYS A 78 -15.62 6.52 -5.55
CA LYS A 78 -14.42 5.83 -6.04
C LYS A 78 -14.72 5.00 -7.30
N MET A 79 -15.81 4.25 -7.31
CA MET A 79 -16.21 3.46 -8.47
C MET A 79 -16.50 4.34 -9.69
N THR A 80 -17.17 5.48 -9.53
CA THR A 80 -17.45 6.44 -10.60
C THR A 80 -16.17 7.05 -11.16
N SER A 81 -15.26 7.48 -10.29
CA SER A 81 -13.93 8.00 -10.65
C SER A 81 -13.15 6.96 -11.48
N GLU A 82 -13.08 5.71 -11.02
CA GLU A 82 -12.44 4.61 -11.75
C GLU A 82 -13.11 4.33 -13.10
N LEU A 83 -14.44 4.25 -13.15
CA LEU A 83 -15.18 4.03 -14.40
C LEU A 83 -14.92 5.15 -15.41
N TRP A 84 -14.83 6.40 -14.96
CA TRP A 84 -14.61 7.54 -15.86
C TRP A 84 -13.22 7.50 -16.47
N PHE A 85 -12.21 7.21 -15.64
CA PHE A 85 -10.84 7.07 -16.10
C PHE A 85 -10.66 5.93 -17.11
N LEU A 86 -11.30 4.79 -16.86
CA LEU A 86 -11.27 3.66 -17.78
C LEU A 86 -12.07 3.94 -19.06
N SER A 87 -13.16 4.72 -18.98
CA SER A 87 -13.93 5.20 -20.14
C SER A 87 -13.12 6.16 -21.01
N LEU A 88 -12.33 7.05 -20.39
CA LEU A 88 -11.39 7.92 -21.09
C LEU A 88 -10.38 7.10 -21.89
N ILE A 89 -9.78 6.08 -21.27
CA ILE A 89 -8.84 5.19 -21.94
C ILE A 89 -9.56 4.45 -23.09
N ALA A 90 -10.73 3.85 -22.83
CA ALA A 90 -11.51 3.13 -23.84
C ALA A 90 -11.76 3.97 -25.12
N ARG A 91 -12.06 5.27 -24.97
CA ARG A 91 -12.39 6.17 -26.08
C ARG A 91 -11.17 6.84 -26.73
N LYS A 92 -10.10 7.10 -25.97
CA LYS A 92 -9.01 7.99 -26.41
C LYS A 92 -7.64 7.31 -26.56
N TYR A 93 -7.48 6.03 -26.20
CA TYR A 93 -6.16 5.37 -26.15
C TYR A 93 -5.29 5.49 -27.43
N LYS A 94 -5.89 5.66 -28.61
CA LYS A 94 -5.14 5.86 -29.87
C LYS A 94 -4.39 7.19 -29.94
N ASN A 95 -4.91 8.21 -29.27
CA ASN A 95 -4.39 9.58 -29.29
C ASN A 95 -3.95 10.07 -27.89
N LEU A 96 -3.94 9.17 -26.91
CA LEU A 96 -3.65 9.48 -25.51
C LEU A 96 -2.24 9.01 -25.15
N SER A 97 -1.37 9.95 -24.80
CA SER A 97 -0.05 9.65 -24.24
C SER A 97 -0.10 9.51 -22.71
N ILE A 98 0.90 8.85 -22.13
CA ILE A 98 1.04 8.74 -20.67
C ILE A 98 1.18 10.11 -20.00
N ILE A 99 1.85 11.06 -20.67
CA ILE A 99 2.00 12.44 -20.16
C ILE A 99 0.64 13.13 -20.10
N GLN A 100 -0.17 13.02 -21.14
CA GLN A 100 -1.53 13.57 -21.15
C GLN A 100 -2.42 12.89 -20.10
N LEU A 101 -2.33 11.56 -19.97
CA LEU A 101 -3.08 10.81 -18.98
C LEU A 101 -2.72 11.23 -17.54
N LYS A 102 -1.44 11.49 -17.29
CA LYS A 102 -0.98 12.04 -16.01
C LYS A 102 -1.58 13.42 -15.75
N LYS A 103 -1.47 14.35 -16.71
CA LYS A 103 -2.04 15.70 -16.58
C LYS A 103 -3.55 15.65 -16.27
N ILE A 104 -4.31 14.86 -17.02
CA ILE A 104 -5.76 14.70 -16.79
C ILE A 104 -6.04 14.12 -15.39
N SER A 105 -5.23 13.16 -14.94
CA SER A 105 -5.36 12.58 -13.60
C SER A 105 -5.06 13.61 -12.52
N ASP A 106 -4.04 14.44 -12.70
CA ASP A 106 -3.66 15.50 -11.78
C ASP A 106 -4.75 16.58 -11.70
N ASP A 107 -5.32 16.98 -12.85
CA ASP A 107 -6.42 17.94 -12.93
C ASP A 107 -7.67 17.41 -12.21
N LYS A 108 -8.05 16.14 -12.43
CA LYS A 108 -9.17 15.50 -11.71
C LYS A 108 -8.90 15.32 -10.22
N PHE A 109 -7.65 15.07 -9.84
CA PHE A 109 -7.27 15.03 -8.42
C PHE A 109 -7.45 16.39 -7.75
N GLN A 110 -7.06 17.50 -8.38
CA GLN A 110 -7.29 18.84 -7.82
C GLN A 110 -8.78 19.14 -7.69
N GLN A 111 -9.60 18.80 -8.70
CA GLN A 111 -11.05 18.96 -8.66
C GLN A 111 -11.68 18.14 -7.52
N GLU A 112 -11.30 16.87 -7.34
CA GLU A 112 -11.78 16.06 -6.21
C GLU A 112 -11.33 16.64 -4.86
N LYS A 113 -10.11 17.17 -4.78
CA LYS A 113 -9.52 17.74 -3.56
C LYS A 113 -10.16 19.05 -3.12
N GLU A 114 -10.68 19.84 -4.06
CA GLU A 114 -11.49 21.03 -3.74
C GLU A 114 -12.78 20.66 -3.00
N ILE A 115 -13.35 19.48 -3.30
CA ILE A 115 -14.53 18.94 -2.61
C ILE A 115 -14.14 18.19 -1.32
N ASP A 116 -13.03 17.45 -1.35
CA ASP A 116 -12.51 16.67 -0.23
C ASP A 116 -11.06 17.07 0.08
N ASN A 117 -10.91 18.09 0.94
CA ASN A 117 -9.62 18.68 1.28
C ASN A 117 -8.65 17.71 2.01
N LEU A 118 -9.14 16.58 2.51
CA LEU A 118 -8.32 15.55 3.15
C LEU A 118 -7.79 14.52 2.15
N MET A 119 -8.20 14.59 0.88
CA MET A 119 -7.77 13.65 -0.14
C MET A 119 -6.27 13.79 -0.45
N THR A 120 -5.58 12.66 -0.44
CA THR A 120 -4.16 12.55 -0.81
C THR A 120 -4.00 11.79 -2.13
N GLU A 121 -2.91 12.05 -2.85
CA GLU A 121 -2.60 11.33 -4.10
C GLU A 121 -2.54 9.81 -3.91
N LYS A 122 -2.08 9.34 -2.74
CA LYS A 122 -2.06 7.90 -2.41
C LYS A 122 -3.46 7.29 -2.40
N GLN A 123 -4.47 8.06 -2.01
CA GLN A 123 -5.87 7.63 -1.98
C GLN A 123 -6.55 7.74 -3.36
N PHE A 124 -6.08 8.63 -4.23
CA PHE A 124 -6.61 8.85 -5.57
C PHE A 124 -6.16 7.76 -6.54
N THR A 125 -7.10 6.92 -6.96
CA THR A 125 -6.77 5.58 -7.49
C THR A 125 -6.19 5.63 -8.91
N MET A 126 -6.54 6.67 -9.69
CA MET A 126 -5.96 6.91 -11.01
C MET A 126 -4.44 7.11 -10.93
N ILE A 127 -3.99 7.96 -10.00
CA ILE A 127 -2.58 8.29 -9.79
C ILE A 127 -1.85 7.13 -9.10
N SER A 128 -2.38 6.64 -7.98
CA SER A 128 -1.62 5.69 -7.15
C SER A 128 -1.59 4.25 -7.69
N TRP A 129 -2.56 3.86 -8.51
CA TRP A 129 -2.71 2.46 -8.94
C TRP A 129 -2.64 2.23 -10.45
N TYR A 130 -3.26 3.11 -11.25
CA TYR A 130 -3.32 2.94 -12.70
C TYR A 130 -2.10 3.51 -13.42
N LEU A 131 -1.75 4.79 -13.19
CA LEU A 131 -0.65 5.46 -13.89
C LEU A 131 0.69 4.70 -13.84
N PRO A 132 1.14 4.14 -12.69
CA PRO A 132 2.42 3.43 -12.65
C PRO A 132 2.44 2.19 -13.55
N LYS A 133 1.29 1.52 -13.70
CA LYS A 133 1.17 0.28 -14.46
C LYS A 133 0.90 0.54 -15.94
N LEU A 134 0.17 1.60 -16.27
CA LEU A 134 -0.06 2.03 -17.65
C LEU A 134 1.21 2.62 -18.30
N SER A 135 2.14 3.13 -17.49
CA SER A 135 3.43 3.66 -17.95
C SER A 135 4.38 2.60 -18.52
N ALA A 136 4.07 1.31 -18.33
CA ALA A 136 4.81 0.23 -18.97
C ALA A 136 4.52 0.19 -20.48
N ASN A 137 5.55 -0.12 -21.27
CA ASN A 137 5.50 0.00 -22.73
C ASN A 137 4.38 -0.89 -23.33
N GLY A 138 3.49 -0.30 -24.13
CA GLY A 138 2.37 -0.99 -24.79
C GLY A 138 1.12 -1.25 -23.93
N VAL A 139 1.21 -1.16 -22.59
CA VAL A 139 0.11 -1.52 -21.68
C VAL A 139 -1.11 -0.60 -21.84
N LEU A 140 -0.89 0.72 -22.02
CA LEU A 140 -1.99 1.66 -22.28
C LEU A 140 -2.79 1.29 -23.53
N HIS A 141 -2.09 0.93 -24.60
CA HIS A 141 -2.75 0.62 -25.88
C HIS A 141 -3.53 -0.69 -25.79
N GLU A 142 -2.95 -1.72 -25.18
CA GLU A 142 -3.60 -3.01 -24.95
C GLU A 142 -4.84 -2.85 -24.05
N CYS A 143 -4.72 -2.09 -22.95
CA CYS A 143 -5.86 -1.79 -22.08
C CYS A 143 -6.96 -1.05 -22.85
N GLY A 144 -6.59 -0.02 -23.62
CA GLY A 144 -7.54 0.76 -24.41
C GLY A 144 -8.30 -0.06 -25.44
N GLU A 145 -7.61 -0.93 -26.17
CA GLU A 145 -8.22 -1.83 -27.14
C GLU A 145 -9.23 -2.77 -26.48
N LEU A 146 -8.87 -3.40 -25.35
CA LEU A 146 -9.80 -4.27 -24.61
C LEU A 146 -11.00 -3.48 -24.07
N LEU A 147 -10.76 -2.34 -23.43
CA LEU A 147 -11.82 -1.52 -22.81
C LEU A 147 -12.78 -0.93 -23.84
N SER A 148 -12.29 -0.61 -25.04
CA SER A 148 -13.12 -0.08 -26.15
C SER A 148 -14.23 -1.04 -26.59
N GLN A 149 -14.09 -2.34 -26.31
CA GLN A 149 -15.14 -3.34 -26.62
C GLN A 149 -16.40 -3.16 -25.78
N LEU A 150 -16.34 -2.36 -24.70
CA LEU A 150 -17.46 -2.02 -23.82
C LEU A 150 -17.92 -0.56 -23.97
N ASP A 151 -17.49 0.15 -25.02
CA ASP A 151 -17.86 1.56 -25.25
C ASP A 151 -19.38 1.79 -25.31
N PHE A 152 -20.12 0.81 -25.86
CA PHE A 152 -21.58 0.84 -25.95
C PHE A 152 -22.29 0.98 -24.59
N ALA A 153 -21.64 0.56 -23.51
CA ALA A 153 -22.22 0.57 -22.16
C ALA A 153 -21.94 1.87 -21.38
N ILE A 154 -21.05 2.74 -21.89
CA ILE A 154 -20.55 3.91 -21.13
C ILE A 154 -21.68 4.90 -20.81
N GLU A 155 -22.46 5.32 -21.80
CA GLU A 155 -23.48 6.35 -21.59
C GLU A 155 -24.55 5.89 -20.59
N ALA A 156 -25.08 4.68 -20.80
CA ALA A 156 -26.06 4.07 -19.89
C ALA A 156 -25.52 3.93 -18.45
N THR A 157 -24.23 3.59 -18.31
CA THR A 157 -23.57 3.49 -17.00
C THR A 157 -23.59 4.83 -16.28
N PHE A 158 -23.15 5.90 -16.94
CA PHE A 158 -23.05 7.22 -16.31
C PHE A 158 -24.41 7.88 -16.07
N GLU A 159 -25.39 7.68 -16.95
CA GLU A 159 -26.76 8.14 -16.70
C GLU A 159 -27.33 7.55 -15.40
N ILE A 160 -27.10 6.27 -15.13
CA ILE A 160 -27.57 5.61 -13.91
C ILE A 160 -26.79 6.13 -12.69
N LEU A 161 -25.47 6.32 -12.81
CA LEU A 161 -24.67 6.90 -11.73
C LEU A 161 -25.12 8.32 -11.38
N TYR A 162 -25.39 9.16 -12.39
CA TYR A 162 -25.90 10.52 -12.16
C TYR A 162 -27.25 10.50 -11.43
N LYS A 163 -28.19 9.65 -11.88
CA LYS A 163 -29.47 9.46 -11.18
C LYS A 163 -29.30 8.98 -9.74
N PHE A 164 -28.31 8.12 -9.48
CA PHE A 164 -27.98 7.69 -8.13
C PHE A 164 -27.54 8.86 -7.25
N PHE A 165 -26.57 9.67 -7.71
CA PHE A 165 -26.05 10.81 -6.93
C PHE A 165 -27.11 11.89 -6.69
N ASP A 166 -28.00 12.12 -7.67
CA ASP A 166 -29.17 12.98 -7.52
C ASP A 166 -30.11 12.47 -6.41
N ALA A 167 -30.32 11.15 -6.31
CA ALA A 167 -31.23 10.54 -5.32
C ALA A 167 -30.70 10.49 -3.88
N VAL A 168 -29.38 10.65 -3.70
CA VAL A 168 -28.72 10.67 -2.37
C VAL A 168 -28.25 12.07 -1.96
N ASP A 169 -28.82 13.11 -2.59
CA ASP A 169 -28.54 14.52 -2.30
C ASP A 169 -27.04 14.87 -2.37
N TYR A 170 -26.33 14.25 -3.33
CA TYR A 170 -24.92 14.52 -3.63
C TYR A 170 -24.71 14.87 -5.12
N PRO A 171 -25.53 15.80 -5.70
CA PRO A 171 -25.70 15.97 -7.15
C PRO A 171 -24.45 16.47 -7.88
N ASN A 172 -23.57 17.17 -7.16
CA ASN A 172 -22.45 17.89 -7.77
C ASN A 172 -21.25 16.99 -8.10
N PHE A 173 -21.08 15.87 -7.41
CA PHE A 173 -19.83 15.11 -7.55
C PHE A 173 -19.66 14.45 -8.92
N ALA A 174 -20.66 13.71 -9.39
CA ALA A 174 -20.51 12.93 -10.62
C ALA A 174 -20.67 13.79 -11.87
N ARG A 175 -21.58 14.78 -11.88
CA ARG A 175 -21.77 15.63 -13.05
C ARG A 175 -20.75 16.77 -13.16
N GLU A 176 -20.29 17.36 -12.06
CA GLU A 176 -19.33 18.47 -12.15
C GLU A 176 -17.89 17.98 -12.35
N ILE A 177 -17.51 16.84 -11.74
CA ILE A 177 -16.13 16.31 -11.87
C ILE A 177 -16.03 15.23 -12.94
N TYR A 178 -17.06 14.42 -13.15
CA TYR A 178 -16.99 13.24 -14.03
C TYR A 178 -18.01 13.31 -15.16
N ASP A 179 -18.09 14.47 -15.80
CA ASP A 179 -18.93 14.63 -16.99
C ASP A 179 -18.43 13.73 -18.13
N ILE A 180 -19.33 12.92 -18.69
CA ILE A 180 -19.04 12.09 -19.86
C ILE A 180 -18.95 12.89 -21.15
N SER A 181 -19.50 14.12 -21.19
CA SER A 181 -19.39 15.00 -22.36
C SER A 181 -17.94 15.38 -22.66
N GLU A 182 -17.10 15.50 -21.63
CA GLU A 182 -15.65 15.68 -21.75
C GLU A 182 -14.98 14.55 -22.54
N LEU A 183 -15.57 13.35 -22.54
CA LEU A 183 -15.07 12.21 -23.31
C LEU A 183 -15.41 12.32 -24.81
N GLN A 184 -16.36 13.19 -25.20
CA GLN A 184 -16.82 13.37 -26.58
C GLN A 184 -16.03 14.44 -27.35
N VAL A 185 -15.38 15.40 -26.68
CA VAL A 185 -14.64 16.49 -27.36
C VAL A 185 -13.36 15.97 -28.00
N ASN A 186 -13.25 16.09 -29.34
CA ASN A 186 -12.13 15.60 -30.16
C ASN A 186 -11.20 16.70 -30.68
N ASN A 187 -11.44 17.99 -30.39
CA ASN A 187 -10.76 19.07 -31.14
C ASN A 187 -9.68 19.85 -30.39
N GLU A 188 -9.51 19.71 -29.07
CA GLU A 188 -8.49 20.49 -28.35
C GLU A 188 -7.12 19.81 -28.25
N PHE A 189 -7.03 18.51 -28.56
CA PHE A 189 -5.78 17.75 -28.40
C PHE A 189 -4.81 17.87 -29.59
N GLN A 190 -5.21 18.48 -30.72
CA GLN A 190 -4.31 18.73 -31.86
C GLN A 190 -3.50 20.03 -31.75
N ASN A 191 -3.91 21.00 -30.93
CA ASN A 191 -3.28 22.33 -30.92
C ASN A 191 -1.91 22.39 -30.21
N ILE A 192 -1.49 21.34 -29.50
CA ILE A 192 -0.19 21.34 -28.80
C ILE A 192 0.99 21.02 -29.76
N ILE A 193 0.71 20.50 -30.97
CA ILE A 193 1.77 20.14 -31.93
C ILE A 193 1.95 21.23 -33.01
N GLU A 194 0.94 22.07 -33.29
CA GLU A 194 1.04 23.08 -34.35
C GLU A 194 1.66 24.42 -33.91
N GLU A 195 1.57 24.80 -32.63
CA GLU A 195 2.17 26.07 -32.13
C GLU A 195 3.72 26.07 -32.12
N LYS A 196 4.35 24.90 -32.29
CA LYS A 196 5.82 24.81 -32.36
C LYS A 196 6.41 25.13 -33.74
N ASN A 197 5.59 25.27 -34.79
CA ASN A 197 6.08 25.43 -36.17
C ASN A 197 5.90 26.85 -36.75
N GLU A 198 5.18 27.77 -36.10
CA GLU A 198 5.03 29.15 -36.59
C GLU A 198 5.83 30.22 -35.83
N SER A 199 6.44 29.90 -34.69
CA SER A 199 7.25 30.88 -33.94
C SER A 199 8.72 30.89 -34.37
N ALA A 200 8.96 30.93 -35.67
CA ALA A 200 10.25 31.29 -36.25
C ALA A 200 10.29 32.79 -36.55
N LYS A 201 10.23 33.62 -35.50
CA LYS A 201 10.66 35.04 -35.42
C LYS A 201 10.06 35.65 -34.15
N VAL A 202 10.83 35.68 -33.06
CA VAL A 202 11.04 36.81 -32.13
C VAL A 202 12.07 36.30 -31.10
N ILE A 203 13.33 36.68 -31.28
CA ILE A 203 14.44 36.43 -30.34
C ILE A 203 14.65 37.79 -29.66
N PRO A 204 13.93 38.08 -28.55
CA PRO A 204 14.61 38.24 -27.26
C PRO A 204 13.80 37.85 -25.98
N GLU A 205 12.53 37.41 -26.05
CA GLU A 205 11.75 37.03 -24.83
C GLU A 205 12.01 35.60 -24.33
N ILE A 206 12.62 34.75 -25.16
CA ILE A 206 12.92 33.34 -24.83
C ILE A 206 14.07 33.23 -23.82
N GLU A 207 14.96 34.22 -23.72
CA GLU A 207 16.07 34.18 -22.76
C GLU A 207 15.61 34.46 -21.32
N GLU A 208 14.62 35.34 -21.11
CA GLU A 208 14.01 35.57 -19.78
C GLU A 208 13.12 34.39 -19.34
N ILE A 209 12.32 33.82 -20.24
CA ILE A 209 11.46 32.65 -19.92
C ILE A 209 12.29 31.39 -19.65
N ASN A 210 13.42 31.20 -20.35
CA ASN A 210 14.33 30.09 -20.05
C ASN A 210 15.06 30.30 -18.72
N ALA A 211 15.46 31.53 -18.38
CA ALA A 211 16.04 31.83 -17.07
C ALA A 211 15.04 31.56 -15.93
N ASP A 212 13.78 31.97 -16.08
CA ASP A 212 12.73 31.72 -15.07
C ASP A 212 12.36 30.22 -14.97
N ASN A 213 12.37 29.49 -16.09
CA ASN A 213 12.18 28.04 -16.09
C ASN A 213 13.37 27.28 -15.49
N ASP A 214 14.60 27.75 -15.72
CA ASP A 214 15.81 27.18 -15.12
C ASP A 214 15.85 27.46 -13.62
N ILE A 215 15.43 28.64 -13.16
CA ILE A 215 15.26 28.96 -11.73
C ILE A 215 14.15 28.10 -11.11
N ALA A 216 13.02 27.91 -11.80
CA ALA A 216 11.93 27.06 -11.31
C ALA A 216 12.35 25.58 -11.25
N LYS A 217 13.08 25.11 -12.25
CA LYS A 217 13.64 23.76 -12.29
C LYS A 217 14.66 23.54 -11.19
N GLU A 218 15.61 24.47 -10.99
CA GLU A 218 16.58 24.42 -9.90
C GLU A 218 15.86 24.43 -8.54
N LYS A 219 14.79 25.22 -8.39
CA LYS A 219 13.96 25.23 -7.18
C LYS A 219 13.30 23.88 -6.93
N TYR A 220 12.70 23.25 -7.93
CA TYR A 220 12.07 21.94 -7.78
C TYR A 220 13.09 20.83 -7.56
N GLU A 221 14.26 20.87 -8.21
CA GLU A 221 15.36 19.92 -7.98
C GLU A 221 15.89 20.02 -6.55
N ASN A 222 16.02 21.25 -6.02
CA ASN A 222 16.38 21.47 -4.62
C ASN A 222 15.29 21.01 -3.65
N GLU A 223 14.02 21.19 -3.99
CA GLU A 223 12.89 20.73 -3.18
C GLU A 223 12.79 19.20 -3.17
N ILE A 224 12.99 18.54 -4.31
CA ILE A 224 13.09 17.07 -4.39
C ILE A 224 14.23 16.58 -3.51
N LYS A 225 15.43 17.16 -3.65
CA LYS A 225 16.59 16.77 -2.84
C LYS A 225 16.36 16.97 -1.35
N TYR A 226 15.67 18.05 -0.97
CA TYR A 226 15.28 18.30 0.42
C TYR A 226 14.26 17.26 0.93
N LEU A 227 13.24 16.94 0.12
CA LEU A 227 12.23 15.94 0.47
C LEU A 227 12.82 14.53 0.54
N GLU A 228 13.72 14.17 -0.37
CA GLU A 228 14.47 12.91 -0.33
C GLU A 228 15.31 12.80 0.95
N GLY A 229 16.03 13.87 1.32
CA GLY A 229 16.75 13.94 2.59
C GLY A 229 15.82 13.78 3.79
N ARG A 230 14.65 14.41 3.76
CA ARG A 230 13.65 14.32 4.84
C ARG A 230 12.98 12.95 4.92
N ILE A 231 12.78 12.26 3.80
CA ILE A 231 12.33 10.86 3.78
C ILE A 231 13.38 9.98 4.43
N HIS A 232 14.65 10.13 4.04
CA HIS A 232 15.74 9.39 4.64
C HIS A 232 15.85 9.61 6.16
N ASP A 233 15.74 10.86 6.62
CA ASP A 233 15.72 11.19 8.04
C ASP A 233 14.54 10.54 8.78
N LEU A 234 13.37 10.47 8.14
CA LEU A 234 12.19 9.83 8.71
C LEU A 234 12.32 8.31 8.77
N GLU A 235 12.90 7.69 7.74
CA GLU A 235 13.19 6.25 7.72
C GLU A 235 14.15 5.88 8.86
N ILE A 236 15.22 6.66 9.03
CA ILE A 236 16.16 6.51 10.15
C ILE A 236 15.43 6.67 11.48
N LYS A 237 14.59 7.70 11.65
CA LYS A 237 13.82 7.90 12.90
C LYS A 237 12.88 6.73 13.20
N VAL A 238 12.21 6.17 12.19
CA VAL A 238 11.33 5.01 12.35
C VAL A 238 12.14 3.77 12.75
N GLU A 239 13.32 3.57 12.16
CA GLU A 239 14.21 2.48 12.53
C GLU A 239 14.67 2.58 13.99
N TYR A 240 15.10 3.77 14.43
CA TYR A 240 15.44 4.03 15.82
C TYR A 240 14.24 3.85 16.76
N ALA A 241 13.07 4.38 16.41
CA ALA A 241 11.86 4.22 17.21
C ALA A 241 11.45 2.75 17.36
N LYS A 242 11.55 1.96 16.30
CA LYS A 242 11.30 0.51 16.33
C LYS A 242 12.29 -0.22 17.24
N LYS A 243 13.57 0.15 17.15
CA LYS A 243 14.63 -0.40 17.98
C LYS A 243 14.43 -0.07 19.47
N ASP A 244 14.04 1.16 19.79
CA ASP A 244 13.77 1.60 21.15
C ASP A 244 12.53 0.89 21.72
N ALA A 245 11.44 0.81 20.95
CA ALA A 245 10.25 0.05 21.35
C ALA A 245 10.59 -1.43 21.61
N MET A 246 11.43 -2.04 20.78
CA MET A 246 11.87 -3.42 20.98
C MET A 246 12.75 -3.56 22.24
N ARG A 247 13.63 -2.59 22.49
CA ARG A 247 14.44 -2.55 23.72
C ARG A 247 13.55 -2.48 24.94
N ASP A 248 12.55 -1.60 24.96
CA ASP A 248 11.63 -1.43 26.09
C ASP A 248 10.82 -2.69 26.36
N ILE A 249 10.31 -3.35 25.30
CA ILE A 249 9.60 -4.63 25.42
C ILE A 249 10.52 -5.70 26.02
N LEU A 250 11.74 -5.84 25.49
CA LEU A 250 12.70 -6.83 25.97
C LEU A 250 13.07 -6.57 27.43
N LEU A 251 13.42 -5.34 27.79
CA LEU A 251 13.74 -4.95 29.16
C LEU A 251 12.56 -5.22 30.10
N SER A 252 11.33 -4.90 29.70
CA SER A 252 10.13 -5.17 30.50
C SER A 252 9.88 -6.66 30.71
N LEU A 253 10.05 -7.47 29.65
CA LEU A 253 9.91 -8.93 29.71
C LEU A 253 11.07 -9.62 30.42
N ASN A 254 12.15 -8.91 30.71
CA ASN A 254 13.33 -9.43 31.41
C ASN A 254 13.69 -8.58 32.64
N ASP A 255 12.69 -7.91 33.23
CA ASP A 255 12.88 -7.08 34.42
C ASP A 255 13.15 -7.99 35.64
N PRO A 256 14.21 -7.73 36.43
CA PRO A 256 14.46 -8.42 37.70
C PRO A 256 13.28 -8.39 38.68
N ALA A 257 12.44 -7.36 38.65
CA ALA A 257 11.26 -7.22 39.52
C ALA A 257 10.20 -8.31 39.28
N TYR A 258 10.20 -8.90 38.08
CA TYR A 258 9.31 -10.01 37.69
C TYR A 258 10.07 -11.33 37.52
N GLU A 259 11.24 -11.46 38.15
CA GLU A 259 12.11 -12.66 38.10
C GLU A 259 12.59 -13.04 36.69
N TYR A 260 12.78 -12.05 35.82
CA TYR A 260 13.28 -12.25 34.46
C TYR A 260 12.38 -13.19 33.61
N PRO A 261 11.10 -12.86 33.37
CA PRO A 261 10.13 -13.77 32.76
C PRO A 261 10.62 -14.43 31.46
N LEU A 262 11.21 -13.65 30.55
CA LEU A 262 11.72 -14.15 29.28
C LEU A 262 12.89 -15.14 29.45
N GLY A 263 13.80 -14.86 30.38
CA GLY A 263 14.88 -15.77 30.76
C GLY A 263 14.36 -17.07 31.36
N GLN A 264 13.33 -17.01 32.22
CA GLN A 264 12.72 -18.20 32.81
C GLN A 264 12.00 -19.06 31.78
N LEU A 265 11.24 -18.45 30.86
CA LEU A 265 10.61 -19.16 29.75
C LEU A 265 11.64 -19.88 28.88
N TYR A 266 12.80 -19.27 28.66
CA TYR A 266 13.89 -19.89 27.92
C TYR A 266 14.48 -21.10 28.66
N LEU A 267 14.73 -20.97 29.96
CA LEU A 267 15.24 -22.08 30.77
C LEU A 267 14.23 -23.23 30.82
N LEU A 268 12.94 -22.92 30.97
CA LEU A 268 11.85 -23.88 30.97
C LEU A 268 11.78 -24.64 29.64
N SER A 269 11.93 -23.94 28.51
CA SER A 269 11.90 -24.56 27.17
C SER A 269 13.07 -25.51 26.90
N ARG A 270 14.07 -25.56 27.78
CA ARG A 270 15.23 -26.46 27.68
C ARG A 270 15.20 -27.61 28.69
N GLN A 271 14.13 -27.74 29.46
CA GLN A 271 13.96 -28.87 30.38
C GLN A 271 13.48 -30.11 29.64
N ASN A 272 14.10 -31.26 29.93
CA ASN A 272 13.75 -32.54 29.28
C ASN A 272 12.42 -33.14 29.76
N ASN A 273 11.86 -32.66 30.87
CA ASN A 273 10.68 -33.23 31.52
C ASN A 273 9.44 -32.33 31.37
N LEU A 274 9.43 -31.42 30.39
CA LEU A 274 8.30 -30.53 30.16
C LEU A 274 7.18 -31.25 29.40
N ASP A 275 5.94 -30.90 29.70
CA ASP A 275 4.78 -31.34 28.93
C ASP A 275 4.94 -30.94 27.44
N ALA A 276 4.57 -31.84 26.53
CA ALA A 276 4.83 -31.69 25.10
C ALA A 276 4.11 -30.46 24.49
N ASP A 277 2.91 -30.14 24.96
CA ASP A 277 2.14 -29.00 24.45
C ASP A 277 2.77 -27.69 24.92
N ILE A 278 3.25 -27.66 26.16
CA ILE A 278 3.98 -26.51 26.71
C ILE A 278 5.32 -26.35 25.97
N ALA A 279 6.05 -27.44 25.73
CA ALA A 279 7.31 -27.42 25.00
C ALA A 279 7.14 -26.88 23.58
N GLY A 280 6.15 -27.38 22.84
CA GLY A 280 5.84 -26.89 21.49
C GLY A 280 5.40 -25.42 21.48
N THR A 281 4.65 -24.98 22.48
CA THR A 281 4.25 -23.57 22.61
C THR A 281 5.45 -22.65 22.84
N LEU A 282 6.37 -23.05 23.72
CA LEU A 282 7.58 -22.27 23.99
C LEU A 282 8.53 -22.26 22.80
N GLU A 283 8.68 -23.38 22.09
CA GLU A 283 9.48 -23.44 20.87
C GLU A 283 8.93 -22.48 19.80
N ASN A 284 7.61 -22.53 19.55
CA ASN A 284 6.95 -21.60 18.63
C ASN A 284 7.11 -20.14 19.05
N PHE A 285 7.03 -19.85 20.35
CA PHE A 285 7.25 -18.51 20.88
C PHE A 285 8.68 -18.02 20.57
N PHE A 286 9.71 -18.82 20.85
CA PHE A 286 11.10 -18.43 20.56
C PHE A 286 11.39 -18.36 19.06
N SER A 287 10.80 -19.23 18.23
CA SER A 287 10.87 -19.10 16.77
C SER A 287 10.21 -17.82 16.27
N ALA A 288 9.10 -17.39 16.86
CA ALA A 288 8.46 -16.12 16.52
C ALA A 288 9.36 -14.92 16.89
N LEU A 289 10.04 -14.97 18.04
CA LEU A 289 11.03 -13.95 18.42
C LEU A 289 12.21 -13.90 17.44
N GLU A 290 12.72 -15.05 17.01
CA GLU A 290 13.79 -15.13 16.01
C GLU A 290 13.37 -14.54 14.66
N ASN A 291 12.15 -14.84 14.20
CA ASN A 291 11.57 -14.24 12.99
C ASN A 291 11.36 -12.73 13.12
N ALA A 292 11.07 -12.24 14.32
CA ALA A 292 11.01 -10.81 14.61
C ALA A 292 12.40 -10.15 14.66
N GLY A 293 13.49 -10.93 14.59
CA GLY A 293 14.88 -10.45 14.61
C GLY A 293 15.53 -10.46 15.99
N ILE A 294 14.88 -11.03 17.01
CA ILE A 294 15.41 -11.18 18.36
C ILE A 294 16.10 -12.54 18.48
N ARG A 295 17.40 -12.55 18.78
CA ARG A 295 18.18 -13.79 18.91
C ARG A 295 18.81 -13.91 20.29
N THR A 296 18.91 -15.13 20.78
CA THR A 296 19.57 -15.42 22.06
C THR A 296 21.09 -15.28 21.94
N VAL A 297 21.72 -14.86 23.04
CA VAL A 297 23.17 -14.62 23.13
C VAL A 297 23.72 -15.50 24.24
N LYS A 298 24.85 -16.19 23.97
CA LYS A 298 25.51 -17.11 24.89
C LYS A 298 24.63 -18.28 25.41
N ALA A 299 23.54 -18.61 24.72
CA ALA A 299 22.68 -19.75 25.05
C ALA A 299 23.45 -21.09 25.17
N HIS A 300 24.44 -21.32 24.31
CA HIS A 300 25.28 -22.54 24.33
C HIS A 300 26.28 -22.61 25.51
N MET A 301 26.41 -21.52 26.27
CA MET A 301 27.27 -21.44 27.46
C MET A 301 26.49 -21.63 28.77
N ILE A 302 25.16 -21.77 28.70
CA ILE A 302 24.34 -21.97 29.90
C ILE A 302 24.82 -23.22 30.65
N GLY A 303 25.05 -23.06 31.95
CA GLY A 303 25.55 -24.11 32.84
C GLY A 303 27.01 -24.54 32.64
N LYS A 304 27.75 -23.92 31.70
CA LYS A 304 29.18 -24.19 31.53
C LYS A 304 29.99 -23.24 32.40
N GLU A 305 30.91 -23.81 33.17
CA GLU A 305 31.84 -23.04 34.00
C GLU A 305 32.91 -22.36 33.15
N PHE A 306 33.22 -21.12 33.48
CA PHE A 306 34.33 -20.37 32.92
C PHE A 306 34.82 -19.29 33.90
N VAL A 307 35.97 -18.70 33.59
CA VAL A 307 36.56 -17.58 34.34
C VAL A 307 36.46 -16.34 33.47
N ILE A 308 36.06 -15.20 34.06
CA ILE A 308 35.81 -13.97 33.32
C ILE A 308 37.09 -13.14 33.16
N THR A 309 37.36 -12.75 31.92
CA THR A 309 38.38 -11.75 31.60
C THR A 309 37.86 -10.32 31.77
N GLU A 310 38.74 -9.32 31.90
CA GLU A 310 38.32 -7.90 31.98
C GLU A 310 37.44 -7.48 30.80
N GLU A 311 37.79 -7.91 29.58
CA GLU A 311 37.04 -7.59 28.36
C GLU A 311 35.65 -8.23 28.34
N GLU A 312 35.51 -9.39 28.98
CA GLU A 312 34.26 -10.13 29.04
C GLU A 312 33.32 -9.61 30.12
N LYS A 313 33.85 -9.05 31.21
CA LYS A 313 33.05 -8.53 32.33
C LYS A 313 31.98 -7.53 31.87
N ARG A 314 32.27 -6.72 30.84
CA ARG A 314 31.31 -5.74 30.30
C ARG A 314 30.14 -6.37 29.52
N LYS A 315 30.30 -7.62 29.08
CA LYS A 315 29.35 -8.35 28.22
C LYS A 315 28.27 -9.09 29.01
N TYR A 316 28.42 -9.21 30.33
CA TYR A 316 27.51 -9.93 31.21
C TYR A 316 26.88 -9.01 32.26
N GLU A 317 25.78 -9.49 32.84
CA GLU A 317 25.14 -8.91 34.01
C GLU A 317 25.19 -9.92 35.16
N THR A 318 25.30 -9.46 36.40
CA THR A 318 25.42 -10.35 37.56
C THR A 318 24.08 -10.47 38.28
N ILE A 319 23.81 -11.62 38.90
CA ILE A 319 22.65 -11.76 39.78
C ILE A 319 22.73 -10.71 40.90
N LYS A 320 21.58 -10.14 41.25
CA LYS A 320 21.45 -9.12 42.29
C LYS A 320 22.17 -9.56 43.57
N ASN A 321 23.01 -8.67 44.11
CA ASN A 321 23.82 -8.88 45.31
C ASN A 321 25.00 -9.88 45.18
N GLN A 322 25.36 -10.34 43.99
CA GLN A 322 26.61 -11.08 43.77
C GLN A 322 27.72 -10.17 43.25
N VAL A 323 28.87 -10.19 43.94
CA VAL A 323 30.11 -9.55 43.47
C VAL A 323 30.99 -10.63 42.84
N ILE A 324 31.38 -10.41 41.58
CA ILE A 324 32.20 -11.34 40.79
C ILE A 324 33.57 -10.71 40.51
N ASN A 325 34.61 -11.38 40.98
CA ASN A 325 36.01 -11.06 40.73
C ASN A 325 36.53 -11.81 39.50
N LEU A 326 37.66 -11.36 38.93
CA LEU A 326 38.23 -11.94 37.72
C LEU A 326 38.69 -13.40 37.88
N GLU A 327 38.97 -13.83 39.11
CA GLU A 327 39.42 -15.19 39.43
C GLU A 327 38.25 -16.13 39.80
N ASP A 328 37.03 -15.59 39.92
CA ASP A 328 35.88 -16.37 40.29
C ASP A 328 35.44 -17.29 39.14
N LYS A 329 35.13 -18.54 39.48
CA LYS A 329 34.41 -19.44 38.57
C LYS A 329 32.94 -19.04 38.48
N VAL A 330 32.46 -18.88 37.26
CA VAL A 330 31.09 -18.46 37.00
C VAL A 330 30.44 -19.36 35.96
N THR A 331 29.11 -19.42 35.98
CA THR A 331 28.29 -20.05 34.94
C THR A 331 27.37 -19.02 34.31
N VAL A 332 27.03 -19.19 33.04
CA VAL A 332 25.90 -18.45 32.45
C VAL A 332 24.62 -19.06 32.99
N TYR A 333 23.86 -18.27 33.76
CA TYR A 333 22.59 -18.67 34.34
C TYR A 333 21.43 -18.45 33.36
N GLN A 334 21.42 -17.32 32.64
CA GLN A 334 20.41 -17.00 31.63
C GLN A 334 21.05 -16.43 30.36
N PRO A 335 20.48 -16.69 29.17
CA PRO A 335 20.97 -16.10 27.95
C PRO A 335 20.69 -14.59 27.92
N GLY A 336 21.44 -13.88 27.07
CA GLY A 336 21.10 -12.52 26.66
C GLY A 336 20.20 -12.51 25.42
N PHE A 337 19.76 -11.33 25.00
CA PHE A 337 18.96 -11.13 23.80
C PHE A 337 19.53 -10.00 22.96
N ARG A 338 19.68 -10.24 21.65
CA ARG A 338 20.13 -9.25 20.67
C ARG A 338 19.04 -8.94 19.65
N TYR A 339 18.98 -7.70 19.20
CA TYR A 339 18.09 -7.24 18.14
C TYR A 339 18.90 -6.40 17.14
N MET A 340 18.77 -6.69 15.84
CA MET A 340 19.51 -5.99 14.77
C MET A 340 21.03 -5.87 15.03
N GLY A 341 21.64 -6.93 15.56
CA GLY A 341 23.08 -6.97 15.83
C GLY A 341 23.51 -6.33 17.17
N GLU A 342 22.64 -5.62 17.88
CA GLU A 342 22.94 -5.04 19.19
C GLU A 342 22.43 -5.93 20.32
N THR A 343 23.25 -6.14 21.36
CA THR A 343 22.83 -6.84 22.58
C THR A 343 21.96 -5.89 23.41
N MET A 344 20.65 -6.19 23.46
CA MET A 344 19.67 -5.40 24.21
C MET A 344 19.63 -5.82 25.69
N ILE A 345 19.74 -7.13 25.93
CA ILE A 345 19.83 -7.73 27.27
C ILE A 345 21.11 -8.54 27.34
N LYS A 346 21.93 -8.29 28.36
CA LYS A 346 23.15 -9.05 28.58
C LYS A 346 22.82 -10.42 29.20
N PRO A 347 23.57 -11.48 28.86
CA PRO A 347 23.43 -12.75 29.56
C PRO A 347 23.78 -12.57 31.04
N ILE A 348 23.04 -13.27 31.90
CA ILE A 348 23.23 -13.20 33.35
C ILE A 348 24.14 -14.34 33.78
N ILE A 349 25.14 -14.00 34.58
CA ILE A 349 26.10 -14.94 35.16
C ILE A 349 25.89 -15.07 36.66
N LYS A 350 26.23 -16.25 37.17
CA LYS A 350 26.19 -16.58 38.60
C LYS A 350 27.57 -17.07 39.03
N LYS A 351 28.02 -16.65 40.21
CA LYS A 351 29.19 -17.23 40.88
C LYS A 351 28.85 -18.64 41.38
N GLU A 352 29.66 -19.62 41.01
CA GLU A 352 29.60 -20.93 41.64
C GLU A 352 30.32 -20.84 42.99
N ASN A 353 29.63 -21.21 44.06
CA ASN A 353 30.25 -21.35 45.37
C ASN A 353 30.92 -22.74 45.40
N GLU A 354 32.17 -22.79 45.88
CA GLU A 354 32.82 -24.05 46.26
C GLU A 354 32.04 -24.79 47.35
#